data_AF-A0A3N2DZY1-F1
#
_entry.id   AF-A0A3N2DZY1-F1
#
_cell.length_a   1.000
_cell.length_b   1.000
_cell.length_c   1.000
_cell.angle_alpha   90.00
_cell.angle_beta   90.00
_cell.angle_gamma   90.00
#
_symmetry.space_group_name_H-M   'P 1'
#
loop_
_entity.id
_entity.type
_entity.pdbx_description
1 polymer ?
#
loop_
_entity_poly.entity_id
_entity_poly.type
_entity_poly.pdbx_seq_one_letter_code
_entity_poly.pdbx_strand_id
1 'polypeptide(L)'
;MPTLQELMGQEIYDLLYTHYDKNGELIEDMEDVFYCDEDEIPKDSISRLEALLTPITDLRSSLVPIESAKLLAAWGSEKAIDYLEYCIDSRIDCLGNLDPHRLHADYDTTYERFADSLFQYHVRYTERDYIMSNCYEGKLSEEARNRIMSPLIKIIALSKELVIDLGAIKSKIYSRGWKEYLPALKDCYFDFIQRPEDDLNRQWNLQGLTDVLQEWDSEIFNGTRKS
;
A
#
# COMPACT_ATOMS: atom_id res chain seq x y z
N MET A 1 -25.66 11.76 -9.51
CA MET A 1 -24.46 12.04 -8.70
C MET A 1 -23.47 12.74 -9.59
N PRO A 2 -22.74 13.76 -9.11
CA PRO A 2 -21.70 14.39 -9.91
C PRO A 2 -20.63 13.37 -10.31
N THR A 3 -20.03 13.53 -11.48
CA THR A 3 -18.90 12.69 -11.93
C THR A 3 -17.64 13.00 -11.11
N LEU A 4 -16.65 12.10 -11.12
CA LEU A 4 -15.36 12.37 -10.47
C LEU A 4 -14.71 13.67 -11.00
N GLN A 5 -14.77 13.87 -12.32
CA GLN A 5 -14.32 15.08 -13.00
C GLN A 5 -15.03 16.34 -12.50
N GLU A 6 -16.34 16.28 -12.25
CA GLU A 6 -17.09 17.41 -11.67
C GLU A 6 -16.70 17.68 -10.20
N LEU A 7 -16.27 16.65 -9.47
CA LEU A 7 -15.87 16.78 -8.06
C LEU A 7 -14.47 17.38 -7.88
N MET A 8 -13.49 16.96 -8.69
CA MET A 8 -12.09 17.42 -8.58
C MET A 8 -11.74 18.58 -9.52
N GLY A 9 -12.56 18.83 -10.54
CA GLY A 9 -12.27 19.76 -11.61
C GLY A 9 -11.41 19.14 -12.72
N GLN A 10 -11.56 19.65 -13.94
CA GLN A 10 -10.92 19.11 -15.15
C GLN A 10 -9.40 18.97 -14.99
N GLU A 11 -8.73 20.01 -14.49
CA GLU A 11 -7.28 20.04 -14.43
C GLU A 11 -6.70 18.92 -13.55
N ILE A 12 -7.32 18.67 -12.40
CA ILE A 12 -6.90 17.62 -11.46
C ILE A 12 -7.27 16.24 -12.03
N TYR A 13 -8.45 16.13 -12.66
CA TYR A 13 -8.86 14.90 -13.31
C TYR A 13 -7.89 14.48 -14.41
N ASP A 14 -7.50 15.41 -15.28
CA ASP A 14 -6.55 15.13 -16.35
C ASP A 14 -5.18 14.75 -15.79
N LEU A 15 -4.72 15.43 -14.74
CA LEU A 15 -3.45 15.14 -14.09
C LEU A 15 -3.41 13.74 -13.46
N LEU A 16 -4.54 13.25 -12.91
CA LEU A 16 -4.62 11.95 -12.24
C LEU A 16 -4.98 10.80 -13.18
N TYR A 17 -5.81 11.04 -14.19
CA TYR A 17 -6.48 9.98 -14.96
C TYR A 17 -6.33 10.08 -16.48
N THR A 18 -5.63 11.09 -17.00
CA THR A 18 -5.41 11.23 -18.45
C THR A 18 -3.92 11.18 -18.76
N HIS A 19 -3.47 10.00 -19.19
CA HIS A 19 -2.06 9.72 -19.46
C HIS A 19 -1.90 9.18 -20.88
N TYR A 20 -0.74 9.43 -21.48
CA TYR A 20 -0.43 9.03 -22.84
C TYR A 20 0.88 8.24 -22.85
N ASP A 21 0.97 7.25 -23.71
CA ASP A 21 2.21 6.49 -23.93
C ASP A 21 3.24 7.33 -24.71
N LYS A 22 4.43 6.77 -24.94
CA LYS A 22 5.47 7.42 -25.76
C LYS A 22 5.07 7.72 -27.20
N ASN A 23 4.02 7.10 -27.73
CA ASN A 23 3.49 7.36 -29.08
C ASN A 23 2.41 8.45 -29.08
N GLY A 24 2.01 8.95 -27.90
CA GLY A 24 0.92 9.90 -27.73
C GLY A 24 -0.47 9.26 -27.78
N GLU A 25 -0.55 7.94 -27.64
CA GLU A 25 -1.81 7.20 -27.54
C GLU A 25 -2.32 7.24 -26.09
N LEU A 26 -3.62 7.45 -25.91
CA LEU A 26 -4.24 7.49 -24.59
C LEU A 26 -4.12 6.11 -23.93
N ILE A 27 -3.62 6.06 -22.70
CA ILE A 27 -3.59 4.84 -21.89
C ILE A 27 -4.98 4.62 -21.30
N GLU A 28 -5.66 3.55 -21.72
CA GLU A 28 -7.03 3.25 -21.27
C GLU A 28 -7.08 2.59 -19.88
N ASP A 29 -6.05 1.82 -19.52
CA ASP A 29 -5.94 1.15 -18.22
C ASP A 29 -5.04 1.93 -17.27
N MET A 30 -5.57 2.34 -16.13
CA MET A 30 -4.79 3.04 -15.11
C MET A 30 -3.70 2.15 -14.49
N GLU A 31 -3.84 0.82 -14.53
CA GLU A 31 -2.76 -0.07 -14.10
C GLU A 31 -1.52 0.10 -14.99
N ASP A 32 -1.69 0.27 -16.31
CA ASP A 32 -0.58 0.49 -17.24
C ASP A 32 0.16 1.81 -16.96
N VAL A 33 -0.56 2.83 -16.47
CA VAL A 33 0.05 4.10 -16.03
C VAL A 33 0.99 3.90 -14.84
N PHE A 34 0.68 2.99 -13.93
CA PHE A 34 1.54 2.71 -12.77
C PHE A 34 2.86 2.03 -13.19
N TYR A 35 2.82 1.25 -14.27
CA TYR A 35 3.97 0.50 -14.80
C TYR A 35 4.60 1.10 -16.06
N CYS A 36 4.25 2.35 -16.42
CA CYS A 36 4.86 3.04 -17.56
C CYS A 36 6.38 3.16 -17.43
N ASP A 37 7.05 3.31 -18.57
CA ASP A 37 8.50 3.49 -18.62
C ASP A 37 8.89 4.86 -18.00
N GLU A 38 10.11 4.99 -17.48
CA GLU A 38 10.53 6.22 -16.77
C GLU A 38 10.59 7.46 -17.67
N ASP A 39 10.79 7.28 -18.98
CA ASP A 39 10.76 8.35 -19.98
C ASP A 39 9.33 8.76 -20.39
N GLU A 40 8.32 7.96 -20.05
CA GLU A 40 6.90 8.26 -20.27
C GLU A 40 6.31 9.13 -19.15
N ILE A 41 6.96 9.18 -17.98
CA ILE A 41 6.50 9.95 -16.82
C ILE A 41 6.78 11.46 -17.03
N PRO A 42 5.74 12.32 -17.15
CA PRO A 42 5.97 13.75 -17.36
C PRO A 42 6.50 14.41 -16.08
N LYS A 43 7.72 14.96 -16.13
CA LYS A 43 8.39 15.56 -14.96
C LYS A 43 7.60 16.71 -14.33
N ASP A 44 6.94 17.52 -15.16
CA ASP A 44 6.09 18.63 -14.68
C ASP A 44 4.86 18.10 -13.92
N SER A 45 4.36 16.91 -14.28
CA SER A 45 3.25 16.26 -13.56
C SER A 45 3.65 15.85 -12.15
N ILE A 46 4.88 15.36 -11.94
CA ILE A 46 5.38 15.00 -10.60
C ILE A 46 5.27 16.20 -9.65
N SER A 47 5.80 17.36 -10.05
CA SER A 47 5.78 18.56 -9.18
C SER A 47 4.35 19.04 -8.90
N ARG A 48 3.45 18.92 -9.87
CA ARG A 48 2.03 19.30 -9.70
C ARG A 48 1.29 18.32 -8.78
N LEU A 49 1.52 17.02 -8.93
CA LEU A 49 0.95 15.99 -8.04
C LEU A 49 1.48 16.13 -6.61
N GLU A 50 2.77 16.43 -6.43
CA GLU A 50 3.34 16.67 -5.10
C GLU A 50 2.69 17.87 -4.40
N ALA A 51 2.28 18.89 -5.16
CA ALA A 51 1.54 20.03 -4.61
C ALA A 51 0.12 19.67 -4.14
N LEU A 52 -0.44 18.55 -4.63
CA LEU A 52 -1.75 18.02 -4.20
C LEU A 52 -1.67 17.18 -2.92
N LEU A 53 -0.47 16.90 -2.39
CA LEU A 53 -0.26 16.17 -1.14
C LEU A 53 -0.54 17.06 0.08
N THR A 54 -1.80 17.48 0.24
CA THR A 54 -2.24 18.37 1.31
C THR A 54 -2.85 17.59 2.48
N PRO A 55 -2.66 18.02 3.75
CA PRO A 55 -3.28 17.39 4.92
C PRO A 55 -4.78 17.14 4.75
N ILE A 56 -5.23 15.93 5.13
CA ILE A 56 -6.65 15.53 5.05
C ILE A 56 -7.34 15.98 6.33
N THR A 57 -8.33 16.87 6.20
CA THR A 57 -9.10 17.38 7.34
C THR A 57 -10.50 16.79 7.44
N ASP A 58 -11.03 16.26 6.34
CA ASP A 58 -12.33 15.60 6.28
C ASP A 58 -12.42 14.59 5.13
N LEU A 59 -13.49 13.79 5.14
CA LEU A 59 -13.73 12.74 4.15
C LEU A 59 -13.83 13.26 2.70
N ARG A 60 -14.26 14.50 2.48
CA ARG A 60 -14.41 15.05 1.11
C ARG A 60 -13.07 15.52 0.55
N SER A 61 -12.15 15.93 1.42
CA SER A 61 -10.82 16.40 1.02
C SER A 61 -9.81 15.27 0.80
N SER A 62 -10.16 14.01 1.07
CA SER A 62 -9.20 12.90 1.09
C SER A 62 -8.85 12.35 -0.29
N LEU A 63 -9.81 12.36 -1.22
CA LEU A 63 -9.69 11.66 -2.50
C LEU A 63 -8.48 12.13 -3.32
N VAL A 64 -8.37 13.43 -3.56
CA VAL A 64 -7.31 13.99 -4.43
C VAL A 64 -5.91 13.74 -3.88
N PRO A 65 -5.61 14.03 -2.59
CA PRO A 65 -4.29 13.74 -2.03
C PRO A 65 -3.95 12.24 -2.01
N ILE A 66 -4.92 11.35 -1.70
CA ILE A 66 -4.69 9.90 -1.68
C ILE A 66 -4.38 9.38 -3.08
N GLU A 67 -5.18 9.74 -4.08
CA GLU A 67 -4.96 9.30 -5.46
C GLU A 67 -3.65 9.86 -6.03
N SER A 68 -3.29 11.09 -5.67
CA SER A 68 -1.98 11.68 -6.02
C SER A 68 -0.83 10.89 -5.40
N ALA A 69 -0.94 10.51 -4.12
CA ALA A 69 0.09 9.73 -3.42
C ALA A 69 0.25 8.33 -4.03
N LYS A 70 -0.85 7.67 -4.41
CA LYS A 70 -0.80 6.35 -5.08
C LYS A 70 -0.02 6.41 -6.39
N LEU A 71 -0.36 7.37 -7.26
CA LEU A 71 0.31 7.55 -8.54
C LEU A 71 1.80 7.91 -8.36
N LEU A 72 2.09 8.86 -7.47
CA LEU A 72 3.46 9.26 -7.16
C LEU A 72 4.29 8.11 -6.57
N ALA A 73 3.69 7.23 -5.76
CA ALA A 73 4.37 6.05 -5.24
C ALA A 73 4.75 5.09 -6.37
N ALA A 74 3.83 4.81 -7.31
CA ALA A 74 4.11 4.01 -8.50
C ALA A 74 5.24 4.58 -9.38
N TRP A 75 5.36 5.91 -9.43
CA TRP A 75 6.44 6.62 -10.11
C TRP A 75 7.72 6.77 -9.28
N GLY A 76 7.75 6.21 -8.06
CA GLY A 76 8.93 6.17 -7.21
C GLY A 76 9.25 7.51 -6.51
N SER A 77 8.24 8.32 -6.18
CA SER A 77 8.44 9.55 -5.39
C SER A 77 8.52 9.25 -3.89
N GLU A 78 9.60 9.68 -3.24
CA GLU A 78 9.76 9.57 -1.79
C GLU A 78 8.70 10.37 -1.01
N LYS A 79 8.25 11.52 -1.54
CA LYS A 79 7.23 12.35 -0.90
C LYS A 79 5.89 11.62 -0.79
N ALA A 80 5.60 10.70 -1.71
CA ALA A 80 4.42 9.85 -1.58
C ALA A 80 4.52 8.96 -0.35
N ILE A 81 5.70 8.40 -0.06
CA ILE A 81 5.91 7.54 1.10
C ILE A 81 5.82 8.34 2.40
N ASP A 82 6.40 9.54 2.43
CA ASP A 82 6.23 10.47 3.55
C ASP A 82 4.75 10.76 3.81
N TYR A 83 3.99 11.00 2.74
CA TYR A 83 2.57 11.35 2.82
C TYR A 83 1.69 10.17 3.25
N LEU A 84 1.93 8.97 2.74
CA LEU A 84 1.21 7.76 3.15
C LEU A 84 1.50 7.45 4.63
N GLU A 85 2.75 7.59 5.07
CA GLU A 85 3.13 7.44 6.47
C GLU A 85 2.46 8.49 7.37
N TYR A 86 2.41 9.75 6.95
CA TYR A 86 1.63 10.80 7.62
C TYR A 86 0.14 10.43 7.75
N CYS A 87 -0.47 9.88 6.70
CA CYS A 87 -1.87 9.47 6.73
C CYS A 87 -2.12 8.31 7.72
N ILE A 88 -1.20 7.35 7.78
CA ILE A 88 -1.24 6.24 8.75
C ILE A 88 -1.14 6.81 10.18
N ASP A 89 -0.15 7.67 10.43
CA ASP A 89 0.10 8.26 11.75
C ASP A 89 -1.04 9.18 12.21
N SER A 90 -1.69 9.86 11.27
CA SER A 90 -2.83 10.76 11.54
C SER A 90 -4.15 10.04 11.73
N ARG A 91 -4.19 8.70 11.58
CA ARG A 91 -5.40 7.89 11.74
C ARG A 91 -6.57 8.42 10.91
N ILE A 92 -6.33 8.61 9.60
CA ILE A 92 -7.35 9.13 8.69
C ILE A 92 -8.59 8.23 8.61
N ASP A 93 -8.48 6.96 9.00
CA ASP A 93 -9.61 6.04 9.20
C ASP A 93 -10.66 6.56 10.18
N CYS A 94 -10.27 7.41 11.14
CA CYS A 94 -11.19 8.04 12.08
C CYS A 94 -12.11 9.10 11.42
N LEU A 95 -11.86 9.48 10.16
CA LEU A 95 -12.71 10.40 9.40
C LEU A 95 -13.96 9.73 8.79
N GLY A 96 -13.98 8.39 8.76
CA GLY A 96 -15.03 7.58 8.16
C GLY A 96 -14.47 6.59 7.14
N ASN A 97 -15.36 5.89 6.44
CA ASN A 97 -14.95 4.95 5.40
C ASN A 97 -14.49 5.72 4.14
N LEU A 98 -13.18 5.76 3.93
CA LEU A 98 -12.49 6.51 2.89
C LEU A 98 -12.50 5.79 1.55
N ASP A 99 -12.37 4.46 1.58
CA ASP A 99 -12.36 3.61 0.40
C ASP A 99 -13.20 2.35 0.65
N PRO A 100 -14.53 2.45 0.51
CA PRO A 100 -15.41 1.33 0.81
C PRO A 100 -15.19 0.18 -0.16
N HIS A 101 -15.05 -1.03 0.39
CA HIS A 101 -14.90 -2.23 -0.39
C HIS A 101 -16.11 -2.45 -1.30
N ARG A 102 -15.84 -2.80 -2.57
CA ARG A 102 -16.85 -2.88 -3.64
C ARG A 102 -18.05 -3.79 -3.32
N LEU A 103 -17.82 -4.88 -2.58
CA LEU A 103 -18.86 -5.85 -2.21
C LEU A 103 -19.38 -5.67 -0.77
N HIS A 104 -18.64 -4.93 0.07
CA HIS A 104 -18.89 -4.82 1.50
C HIS A 104 -18.64 -3.37 1.91
N ALA A 105 -19.63 -2.50 1.69
CA ALA A 105 -19.46 -1.05 1.86
C ALA A 105 -19.08 -0.61 3.29
N ASP A 106 -19.21 -1.49 4.29
CA ASP A 106 -18.82 -1.24 5.68
C ASP A 106 -17.33 -1.55 5.96
N TYR A 107 -16.64 -2.18 5.01
CA TYR A 107 -15.21 -2.48 5.07
C TYR A 107 -14.44 -1.41 4.29
N ASP A 108 -13.41 -0.83 4.90
CA ASP A 108 -12.56 0.20 4.31
C ASP A 108 -11.25 -0.44 3.85
N THR A 109 -10.93 -0.29 2.55
CA THR A 109 -9.70 -0.85 1.95
C THR A 109 -8.55 0.15 1.84
N THR A 110 -8.64 1.29 2.52
CA THR A 110 -7.64 2.38 2.42
C THR A 110 -6.23 1.89 2.77
N TYR A 111 -6.06 1.13 3.85
CA TYR A 111 -4.73 0.70 4.28
C TYR A 111 -4.16 -0.43 3.43
N GLU A 112 -5.00 -1.29 2.85
CA GLU A 112 -4.60 -2.26 1.85
C GLU A 112 -4.10 -1.56 0.59
N ARG A 113 -4.78 -0.50 0.14
CA ARG A 113 -4.33 0.33 -0.98
C ARG A 113 -3.04 1.06 -0.67
N PHE A 114 -2.87 1.58 0.55
CA PHE A 114 -1.61 2.19 0.97
C PHE A 114 -0.48 1.16 0.92
N ALA A 115 -0.71 -0.05 1.43
CA ALA A 115 0.27 -1.12 1.35
C ALA A 115 0.63 -1.45 -0.10
N ASP A 116 -0.34 -1.54 -1.01
CA ASP A 116 -0.05 -1.78 -2.41
C ASP A 116 0.80 -0.67 -3.04
N SER A 117 0.49 0.61 -2.78
CA SER A 117 1.30 1.74 -3.23
C SER A 117 2.73 1.72 -2.67
N LEU A 118 2.92 1.32 -1.40
CA LEU A 118 4.25 1.10 -0.83
C LEU A 118 5.01 0.01 -1.61
N PHE A 119 4.34 -1.08 -1.99
CA PHE A 119 4.98 -2.11 -2.82
C PHE A 119 5.26 -1.63 -4.25
N GLN A 120 4.39 -0.82 -4.85
CA GLN A 120 4.62 -0.23 -6.19
C GLN A 120 5.85 0.67 -6.18
N TYR A 121 6.05 1.47 -5.13
CA TYR A 121 7.27 2.25 -4.94
C TYR A 121 8.52 1.37 -4.91
N HIS A 122 8.49 0.28 -4.15
CA HIS A 122 9.60 -0.68 -4.15
C HIS A 122 9.85 -1.29 -5.53
N VAL A 123 8.79 -1.73 -6.22
CA VAL A 123 8.88 -2.31 -7.57
C VAL A 123 9.57 -1.34 -8.53
N ARG A 124 9.21 -0.05 -8.50
CA ARG A 124 9.84 0.96 -9.35
C ARG A 124 11.36 1.06 -9.14
N TYR A 125 11.83 0.97 -7.90
CA TYR A 125 13.26 0.98 -7.59
C TYR A 125 13.94 -0.35 -7.96
N THR A 126 13.25 -1.47 -7.81
CA THR A 126 13.70 -2.78 -8.31
C THR A 126 13.89 -2.77 -9.84
N GLU A 127 12.99 -2.15 -10.60
CA GLU A 127 13.12 -1.98 -12.05
C GLU A 127 14.32 -1.10 -12.41
N ARG A 128 14.50 0.04 -11.73
CA ARG A 128 15.66 0.92 -11.92
C ARG A 128 16.98 0.18 -11.69
N ASP A 129 17.08 -0.61 -10.62
CA ASP A 129 18.25 -1.44 -10.36
C ASP A 129 18.49 -2.46 -11.48
N TYR A 130 17.44 -3.09 -11.99
CA TYR A 130 17.55 -4.05 -13.08
C TYR A 130 18.05 -3.39 -14.37
N ILE A 131 17.52 -2.22 -14.72
CA ILE A 131 17.95 -1.45 -15.90
C ILE A 131 19.43 -1.03 -15.76
N MET A 132 19.84 -0.58 -14.56
CA MET A 132 21.19 -0.07 -14.33
C MET A 132 22.26 -1.17 -14.17
N SER A 133 21.88 -2.32 -13.61
CA SER A 133 22.84 -3.32 -13.13
C SER A 133 22.49 -4.78 -13.47
N ASN A 134 21.38 -5.03 -14.16
CA ASN A 134 20.84 -6.37 -14.45
C ASN A 134 20.65 -7.22 -13.18
N CYS A 135 20.26 -6.58 -12.08
CA CYS A 135 20.01 -7.17 -10.77
C CYS A 135 18.69 -6.63 -10.19
N TYR A 136 17.80 -7.50 -9.72
CA TYR A 136 16.53 -7.09 -9.07
C TYR A 136 16.68 -6.80 -7.57
N GLU A 137 17.82 -7.14 -6.98
CA GLU A 137 18.15 -6.95 -5.56
C GLU A 137 19.42 -6.11 -5.42
N GLY A 138 19.44 -4.98 -6.12
CA GLY A 138 20.53 -4.01 -6.02
C GLY A 138 20.35 -3.03 -4.86
N LYS A 139 21.16 -1.97 -4.90
CA LYS A 139 21.21 -0.95 -3.84
C LYS A 139 19.92 -0.12 -3.77
N LEU A 140 19.31 0.22 -4.92
CA LEU A 140 18.11 1.04 -4.96
C LEU A 140 16.90 0.27 -4.41
N SER A 141 16.79 -1.01 -4.77
CA SER A 141 15.78 -1.96 -4.28
C SER A 141 15.87 -2.12 -2.77
N GLU A 142 17.09 -2.27 -2.22
CA GLU A 142 17.32 -2.32 -0.77
C GLU A 142 16.96 -1.00 -0.06
N GLU A 143 17.35 0.14 -0.62
CA GLU A 143 16.99 1.46 -0.09
C GLU A 143 15.47 1.66 -0.07
N ALA A 144 14.78 1.27 -1.15
CA ALA A 144 13.33 1.37 -1.23
C ALA A 144 12.63 0.43 -0.23
N ARG A 145 13.12 -0.81 -0.06
CA ARG A 145 12.62 -1.76 0.94
C ARG A 145 12.74 -1.18 2.35
N ASN A 146 13.89 -0.60 2.68
CA ASN A 146 14.10 0.05 3.97
C ASN A 146 13.17 1.24 4.17
N ARG A 147 12.91 2.02 3.11
CA ARG A 147 12.02 3.19 3.16
C ARG A 147 10.57 2.82 3.46
N ILE A 148 10.06 1.72 2.88
CA ILE A 148 8.66 1.29 3.07
C ILE A 148 8.43 0.43 4.32
N MET A 149 9.50 -0.02 4.98
CA MET A 149 9.40 -0.92 6.13
C MET A 149 8.60 -0.34 7.28
N SER A 150 8.90 0.91 7.69
CA SER A 150 8.18 1.59 8.77
C SER A 150 6.66 1.67 8.52
N PRO A 151 6.18 2.26 7.40
CA PRO A 151 4.74 2.36 7.15
C PRO A 151 4.06 0.99 6.98
N LEU A 152 4.71 -0.01 6.38
CA LEU A 152 4.13 -1.37 6.31
C LEU A 152 3.98 -2.02 7.68
N ILE A 153 4.95 -1.87 8.59
CA ILE A 153 4.84 -2.37 9.97
C ILE A 153 3.68 -1.68 10.70
N LYS A 154 3.49 -0.37 10.49
CA LYS A 154 2.37 0.37 11.07
C LYS A 154 1.01 -0.13 10.55
N ILE A 155 0.88 -0.38 9.24
CA ILE A 155 -0.34 -0.98 8.66
C ILE A 155 -0.61 -2.37 9.25
N ILE A 156 0.42 -3.23 9.35
CA ILE A 156 0.29 -4.55 9.97
C ILE A 156 -0.22 -4.39 11.42
N ALA A 157 0.35 -3.48 12.20
CA ALA A 157 -0.08 -3.25 13.58
C ALA A 157 -1.53 -2.74 13.68
N LEU A 158 -1.98 -1.90 12.73
CA LEU A 158 -3.36 -1.41 12.68
C LEU A 158 -4.40 -2.52 12.46
N SER A 159 -4.02 -3.67 11.89
CA SER A 159 -4.92 -4.82 11.75
C SER A 159 -5.40 -5.39 13.09
N LYS A 160 -4.78 -5.00 14.21
CA LYS A 160 -5.27 -5.31 15.55
C LYS A 160 -6.43 -4.41 15.99
N GLU A 161 -6.65 -3.28 15.34
CA GLU A 161 -7.72 -2.33 15.69
C GLU A 161 -8.80 -2.26 14.62
N LEU A 162 -8.41 -2.45 13.36
CA LEU A 162 -9.24 -2.29 12.19
C LEU A 162 -9.35 -3.62 11.44
N VAL A 163 -10.47 -3.84 10.75
CA VAL A 163 -10.58 -4.98 9.83
C VAL A 163 -9.67 -4.69 8.63
N ILE A 164 -8.57 -5.43 8.50
CA ILE A 164 -7.59 -5.28 7.41
C ILE A 164 -7.21 -6.67 6.89
N ASP A 165 -7.32 -6.90 5.58
CA ASP A 165 -6.84 -8.14 4.97
C ASP A 165 -5.33 -8.05 4.71
N LEU A 166 -4.55 -8.78 5.52
CA LEU A 166 -3.11 -8.86 5.37
C LEU A 166 -2.67 -9.83 4.26
N GLY A 167 -3.58 -10.48 3.54
CA GLY A 167 -3.29 -11.50 2.53
C GLY A 167 -2.24 -11.05 1.49
N ALA A 168 -2.47 -9.90 0.86
CA ALA A 168 -1.54 -9.34 -0.13
C ALA A 168 -0.18 -8.96 0.49
N ILE A 169 -0.21 -8.32 1.66
CA ILE A 169 0.99 -7.90 2.40
C ILE A 169 1.85 -9.11 2.75
N LYS A 170 1.25 -10.14 3.37
CA LYS A 170 1.91 -11.39 3.76
C LYS A 170 2.50 -12.09 2.55
N SER A 171 1.74 -12.22 1.45
CA SER A 171 2.21 -12.88 0.23
C SER A 171 3.44 -12.20 -0.37
N LYS A 172 3.42 -10.85 -0.46
CA LYS A 172 4.56 -10.08 -1.01
C LYS A 172 5.79 -10.12 -0.10
N ILE A 173 5.62 -10.03 1.22
CA ILE A 173 6.69 -10.16 2.23
C ILE A 173 7.28 -11.58 2.22
N TYR A 174 6.41 -12.60 2.20
CA TYR A 174 6.80 -14.00 2.25
C TYR A 174 7.61 -14.42 1.02
N SER A 175 7.08 -14.13 -0.17
CA SER A 175 7.74 -14.46 -1.45
C SER A 175 9.13 -13.84 -1.61
N ARG A 176 9.42 -12.74 -0.91
CA ARG A 176 10.73 -12.06 -0.94
C ARG A 176 11.63 -12.39 0.25
N GLY A 177 11.18 -13.23 1.17
CA GLY A 177 11.95 -13.61 2.35
C GLY A 177 12.23 -12.46 3.33
N TRP A 178 11.37 -11.45 3.38
CA TRP A 178 11.55 -10.26 4.22
C TRP A 178 11.24 -10.56 5.70
N LYS A 179 12.17 -11.24 6.37
CA LYS A 179 12.01 -11.70 7.76
C LYS A 179 12.04 -10.59 8.81
N GLU A 180 12.43 -9.37 8.47
CA GLU A 180 12.37 -8.20 9.35
C GLU A 180 10.94 -7.84 9.78
N TYR A 181 9.92 -8.25 9.03
CA TYR A 181 8.51 -8.08 9.39
C TYR A 181 8.01 -9.15 10.38
N LEU A 182 8.80 -10.21 10.63
CA LEU A 182 8.42 -11.33 11.49
C LEU A 182 7.93 -10.89 12.88
N PRO A 183 8.54 -9.92 13.59
CA PRO A 183 8.05 -9.47 14.88
C PRO A 183 6.62 -8.91 14.82
N ALA A 184 6.30 -8.09 13.81
CA ALA A 184 4.97 -7.50 13.65
C ALA A 184 3.91 -8.56 13.27
N LEU A 185 4.28 -9.51 12.41
CA LEU A 185 3.39 -10.62 12.03
C LEU A 185 3.10 -11.54 13.22
N LYS A 186 4.09 -11.83 14.06
CA LYS A 186 3.90 -12.61 15.31
C LYS A 186 2.98 -11.90 16.29
N ASP A 187 3.17 -10.60 16.47
CA ASP A 187 2.34 -9.79 17.36
C ASP A 187 0.86 -9.82 16.94
N CYS A 188 0.58 -9.68 15.64
CA CYS A 188 -0.77 -9.83 15.10
C CYS A 188 -1.32 -11.25 15.26
N TYR A 189 -0.49 -12.27 15.04
CA TYR A 189 -0.90 -13.67 15.24
C TYR A 189 -1.35 -13.92 16.69
N PHE A 190 -0.55 -13.49 17.67
CA PHE A 190 -0.89 -13.68 19.09
C PHE A 190 -2.13 -12.90 19.51
N ASP A 191 -2.37 -11.73 18.90
CA ASP A 191 -3.62 -11.00 19.08
C ASP A 191 -4.82 -11.78 18.52
N PHE A 192 -4.73 -12.25 17.26
CA PHE A 192 -5.84 -12.89 16.56
C PHE A 192 -6.27 -14.24 17.15
N ILE A 193 -5.35 -15.02 17.72
CA ILE A 193 -5.73 -16.30 18.37
C ILE A 193 -6.58 -16.10 19.63
N GLN A 194 -6.55 -14.91 20.24
CA GLN A 194 -7.35 -14.60 21.43
C GLN A 194 -8.75 -14.07 21.09
N ARG A 195 -9.02 -13.80 19.80
CA ARG A 195 -10.29 -13.25 19.35
C ARG A 195 -11.37 -14.34 19.18
N PRO A 196 -12.66 -13.99 19.26
CA PRO A 196 -13.75 -14.89 18.91
C PRO A 196 -13.64 -15.47 17.49
N GLU A 197 -14.24 -16.63 17.22
CA GLU A 197 -14.19 -17.28 15.90
C GLU A 197 -14.96 -16.51 14.80
N ASP A 198 -15.92 -15.68 15.20
CA ASP A 198 -16.70 -14.81 14.33
C ASP A 198 -16.03 -13.44 14.05
N ASP A 199 -14.86 -13.17 14.64
CA ASP A 199 -14.08 -11.97 14.33
C ASP A 199 -13.50 -12.03 12.90
N LEU A 200 -13.78 -10.99 12.09
CA LEU A 200 -13.38 -10.94 10.68
C LEU A 200 -11.85 -10.96 10.49
N ASN A 201 -11.09 -10.25 11.32
CA ASN A 201 -9.64 -10.26 11.23
C ASN A 201 -9.08 -11.64 11.49
N ARG A 202 -9.60 -12.34 12.50
CA ARG A 202 -9.22 -13.72 12.77
C ARG A 202 -9.54 -14.61 11.57
N GLN A 203 -10.75 -14.52 11.01
CA GLN A 203 -11.19 -15.35 9.89
C GLN A 203 -10.32 -15.15 8.64
N TRP A 204 -9.99 -13.90 8.31
CA TRP A 204 -9.24 -13.59 7.07
C TRP A 204 -7.74 -13.83 7.23
N ASN A 205 -7.19 -13.55 8.41
CA ASN A 205 -5.74 -13.47 8.55
C ASN A 205 -5.08 -14.67 9.21
N LEU A 206 -5.76 -15.37 10.13
CA LEU A 206 -5.12 -16.30 11.05
C LEU A 206 -4.42 -17.47 10.33
N GLN A 207 -5.08 -18.08 9.33
CA GLN A 207 -4.47 -19.19 8.59
C GLN A 207 -3.21 -18.75 7.86
N GLY A 208 -3.28 -17.64 7.11
CA GLY A 208 -2.11 -17.14 6.38
C GLY A 208 -0.96 -16.70 7.29
N LEU A 209 -1.25 -16.18 8.49
CA LEU A 209 -0.22 -15.91 9.49
C LEU A 209 0.37 -17.22 10.06
N THR A 210 -0.46 -18.23 10.30
CA THR A 210 -0.02 -19.55 10.75
C THR A 210 0.97 -20.16 9.76
N ASP A 211 0.64 -20.13 8.46
CA ASP A 211 1.46 -20.70 7.40
C ASP A 211 2.84 -20.02 7.33
N VAL A 212 2.87 -18.68 7.33
CA VAL A 212 4.13 -17.91 7.31
C VAL A 212 4.97 -18.18 8.56
N LEU A 213 4.35 -18.19 9.74
CA LEU A 213 5.07 -18.41 10.99
C LEU A 213 5.56 -19.85 11.14
N GLN A 214 4.81 -20.83 10.62
CA GLN A 214 5.25 -22.22 10.65
C GLN A 214 6.53 -22.42 9.83
N GLU A 215 6.67 -21.71 8.71
CA GLU A 215 7.88 -21.74 7.88
C GLU A 215 9.02 -20.91 8.48
N TRP A 216 8.72 -19.72 9.02
CA TRP A 216 9.76 -18.77 9.43
C TRP A 216 10.20 -18.89 10.89
N ASP A 217 9.32 -19.37 11.77
CA ASP A 217 9.59 -19.61 13.18
C ASP A 217 8.65 -20.68 13.78
N SER A 218 8.86 -21.94 13.40
CA SER A 218 8.05 -23.07 13.89
C SER A 218 8.09 -23.27 15.42
N GLU A 219 9.07 -22.69 16.12
CA GLU A 219 9.23 -22.89 17.57
C GLU A 219 8.06 -22.34 18.38
N ILE A 220 7.37 -21.32 17.87
CA ILE A 220 6.21 -20.71 18.55
C ILE A 220 5.05 -21.70 18.72
N PHE A 221 4.96 -22.74 17.88
CA PHE A 221 3.90 -23.76 17.93
C PHE A 221 4.28 -24.97 18.79
N ASN A 222 5.53 -25.09 19.21
CA ASN A 222 5.99 -26.21 20.04
C ASN A 222 5.58 -26.04 21.53
N GLY A 223 5.12 -24.84 21.93
CA GLY A 223 4.58 -24.56 23.26
C GLY A 223 3.08 -24.86 23.45
N THR A 224 2.30 -24.99 22.37
CA THR A 224 0.84 -25.20 22.42
C THR A 224 0.41 -26.68 22.49
N ARG A 225 1.35 -27.63 22.48
CA ARG A 225 1.08 -29.09 22.62
C ARG A 225 1.15 -29.63 24.06
N LYS A 226 1.18 -28.77 25.08
CA LYS A 226 1.07 -29.17 26.49
C LYS A 226 -0.03 -28.39 27.21
N SER A 227 -1.27 -28.81 27.00
CA SER A 227 -2.37 -28.65 27.96
C SER A 227 -3.38 -29.78 27.75
#